data_AF-H1LH86-F1
#
_entry.id   AF-H1LH86-F1
#
_cell.length_a   1.000
_cell.length_b   1.000
_cell.length_c   1.000
_cell.angle_alpha   90.00
_cell.angle_beta   90.00
_cell.angle_gamma   90.00
#
_symmetry.space_group_name_H-M   'P 1'
#
loop_
_entity.id
_entity.type
_entity.pdbx_description
1 polymer ?
#
loop_
_entity_poly.entity_id
_entity_poly.type
_entity_poly.pdbx_seq_one_letter_code
_entity_poly.pdbx_strand_id
1 'polypeptide(L)'
;MGLGNTQLISNLVIFVVVLILDRKKIGIGTIMNMVLVGYEIQWFTQLYNDILPNSLNFLTVSADLIIGLLLFTLGSSMYMGASLGVAPYDAIAPIITNLVHLKYRIARISQDIVFMVVAFLVGGPVGVATIIVAFFTGPLITYWNKHVSEPLLKRINSFSLKPTLRNAGTQIASFGRGGYRAVVKAYKLTEQIQIHKAAYTDSQLVEQLNESREQLKEASQIYENAQRQYQILTEEAKKRENSSKTSVAEK
;
A
#
# COMPACT_ATOMS: atom_id res chain seq x y z
N MET A 1 -27.49 21.53 -0.45
CA MET A 1 -26.10 21.99 -0.68
C MET A 1 -25.38 20.89 -1.42
N GLY A 2 -24.72 21.18 -2.55
CA GLY A 2 -24.02 20.16 -3.35
C GLY A 2 -22.78 19.63 -2.64
N LEU A 3 -22.45 18.34 -2.86
CA LEU A 3 -21.29 17.65 -2.26
C LEU A 3 -19.98 18.46 -2.37
N GLY A 4 -19.79 19.19 -3.48
CA GLY A 4 -18.63 20.05 -3.69
C GLY A 4 -18.50 21.21 -2.70
N ASN A 5 -19.60 21.86 -2.30
CA ASN A 5 -19.54 22.98 -1.33
C ASN A 5 -19.23 22.48 0.09
N THR A 6 -19.79 21.34 0.49
CA THR A 6 -19.54 20.74 1.81
C THR A 6 -18.09 20.25 1.91
N GLN A 7 -17.54 19.70 0.82
CA GLN A 7 -16.14 19.27 0.77
C GLN A 7 -15.17 20.45 0.77
N LEU A 8 -15.48 21.53 0.05
CA LEU A 8 -14.68 22.77 0.04
C LEU A 8 -14.60 23.39 1.45
N ILE A 9 -15.74 23.50 2.15
CA ILE A 9 -15.79 24.07 3.49
C ILE A 9 -15.05 23.17 4.51
N SER A 10 -15.23 21.85 4.43
CA SER A 10 -14.55 20.90 5.32
C SER A 10 -13.02 20.93 5.13
N ASN A 11 -12.55 21.00 3.88
CA ASN A 11 -11.12 21.15 3.59
C ASN A 11 -10.56 22.49 4.06
N LEU A 12 -11.36 23.57 4.00
CA LEU A 12 -10.94 24.90 4.44
C LEU A 12 -10.77 24.95 5.97
N VAL A 13 -11.63 24.27 6.73
CA VAL A 13 -11.51 24.14 8.19
C VAL A 13 -10.27 23.33 8.58
N ILE A 14 -10.04 22.18 7.92
CA ILE A 14 -8.85 21.34 8.18
C ILE A 14 -7.56 22.09 7.79
N PHE A 15 -7.60 22.89 6.72
CA PHE A 15 -6.48 23.72 6.32
C PHE A 15 -6.11 24.77 7.35
N VAL A 16 -7.09 25.45 7.95
CA VAL A 16 -6.85 26.42 9.02
C VAL A 16 -6.19 25.75 10.23
N VAL A 17 -6.65 24.55 10.60
CA VAL A 17 -6.06 23.77 11.71
C VAL A 17 -4.60 23.40 11.43
N VAL A 18 -4.26 23.03 10.19
CA VAL A 18 -2.89 22.67 9.82
C VAL A 18 -1.97 23.89 9.64
N LEU A 19 -2.51 25.02 9.18
CA LEU A 19 -1.81 26.30 9.17
C LEU A 19 -1.37 26.74 10.57
N ILE A 20 -2.14 26.37 11.59
CA ILE A 20 -1.83 26.67 13.00
C ILE A 20 -0.84 25.64 13.57
N LEU A 21 -0.95 24.37 13.21
CA LEU A 21 -0.17 23.28 13.82
C LEU A 21 1.26 23.13 13.28
N ASP A 22 1.52 23.24 11.97
CA ASP A 22 2.89 23.06 11.45
C ASP A 22 3.11 23.71 10.07
N ARG A 23 3.50 25.00 10.09
CA ARG A 23 3.77 25.77 8.86
C ARG A 23 4.97 25.26 8.05
N LYS A 24 5.83 24.43 8.63
CA LYS A 24 7.06 23.95 7.98
C LYS A 24 6.82 22.81 6.99
N LYS A 25 5.66 22.16 7.03
CA LYS A 25 5.27 21.08 6.10
C LYS A 25 4.41 21.54 4.93
N ILE A 26 4.13 22.85 4.86
CA ILE A 26 3.34 23.48 3.80
C ILE A 26 4.30 23.80 2.63
N GLY A 27 4.19 23.03 1.56
CA GLY A 27 4.94 23.23 0.31
C GLY A 27 4.03 23.51 -0.87
N ILE A 28 4.60 23.63 -2.07
CA ILE A 28 3.84 23.73 -3.33
C ILE A 28 2.85 22.56 -3.46
N GLY A 29 3.24 21.36 -3.03
CA GLY A 29 2.37 20.18 -3.03
C GLY A 29 1.11 20.33 -2.16
N THR A 30 1.18 21.08 -1.06
CA THR A 30 0.01 21.37 -0.22
C THR A 30 -0.98 22.28 -0.93
N ILE A 31 -0.48 23.32 -1.61
CA ILE A 31 -1.32 24.25 -2.40
C ILE A 31 -1.97 23.52 -3.59
N MET A 32 -1.18 22.72 -4.31
CA MET A 32 -1.66 21.90 -5.43
C MET A 32 -2.73 20.92 -4.96
N ASN A 33 -2.51 20.21 -3.86
CA ASN A 33 -3.49 19.28 -3.30
C ASN A 33 -4.81 19.99 -2.95
N MET A 34 -4.74 21.16 -2.31
CA MET A 34 -5.94 21.90 -1.93
C MET A 34 -6.79 22.38 -3.10
N VAL A 35 -6.15 22.83 -4.18
CA VAL A 35 -6.86 23.38 -5.34
C VAL A 35 -7.29 22.27 -6.29
N LEU A 36 -6.41 21.31 -6.58
CA LEU A 36 -6.60 20.34 -7.65
C LEU A 36 -7.37 19.10 -7.23
N VAL A 37 -7.33 18.68 -5.96
CA VAL A 37 -8.00 17.43 -5.53
C VAL A 37 -9.50 17.44 -5.86
N GLY A 38 -10.17 18.60 -5.74
CA GLY A 38 -11.58 18.72 -6.12
C GLY A 38 -11.82 18.45 -7.61
N TYR A 39 -10.99 19.04 -8.48
CA TYR A 39 -11.06 18.84 -9.93
C TYR A 39 -10.65 17.42 -10.33
N GLU A 40 -9.64 16.86 -9.69
CA GLU A 40 -9.21 15.47 -9.89
C GLU A 40 -10.34 14.51 -9.55
N ILE A 41 -10.97 14.65 -8.37
CA ILE A 41 -12.11 13.81 -7.97
C ILE A 41 -13.23 13.93 -9.00
N GLN A 42 -13.56 15.13 -9.46
CA GLN A 42 -14.63 15.31 -10.44
C GLN A 42 -14.32 14.66 -11.78
N TRP A 43 -13.10 14.81 -12.28
CA TRP A 43 -12.64 14.20 -13.52
C TRP A 43 -12.61 12.67 -13.42
N PHE A 44 -12.04 12.13 -12.34
CA PHE A 44 -12.01 10.68 -12.11
C PHE A 44 -13.41 10.10 -11.91
N THR A 45 -14.34 10.83 -11.29
CA THR A 45 -15.73 10.40 -11.14
C THR A 45 -16.42 10.32 -12.50
N GLN A 46 -16.21 11.29 -13.39
CA GLN A 46 -16.72 11.24 -14.76
C GLN A 46 -16.15 10.04 -15.52
N LEU A 47 -14.82 9.89 -15.50
CA LEU A 47 -14.13 8.77 -16.15
C LEU A 47 -14.62 7.41 -15.62
N TYR A 48 -14.84 7.30 -14.31
CA TYR A 48 -15.35 6.10 -13.68
C TYR A 48 -16.74 5.74 -14.19
N ASN A 49 -17.65 6.73 -14.24
CA ASN A 49 -19.02 6.53 -14.73
C ASN A 49 -19.10 6.19 -16.23
N ASP A 50 -18.12 6.66 -17.02
CA ASP A 50 -18.07 6.38 -18.46
C ASP A 50 -17.55 4.96 -18.77
N ILE A 51 -16.64 4.43 -17.93
CA ILE A 51 -15.99 3.12 -18.16
C ILE A 51 -16.76 1.98 -17.51
N LEU A 52 -17.28 2.18 -16.29
CA LEU A 52 -17.87 1.11 -15.50
C LEU A 52 -19.41 1.21 -15.49
N PRO A 53 -20.12 0.08 -15.71
CA PRO A 53 -21.56 0.07 -15.63
C PRO A 53 -22.01 0.40 -14.19
N ASN A 54 -22.94 1.37 -14.06
CA ASN A 54 -23.59 1.79 -12.80
C ASN A 54 -24.49 0.70 -12.20
N SER A 55 -23.94 -0.49 -11.99
CA SER A 55 -24.61 -1.61 -11.35
C SER A 55 -24.26 -1.63 -9.86
N LEU A 56 -25.26 -1.37 -9.01
CA LEU A 56 -25.15 -1.39 -7.55
C LEU A 56 -25.15 -2.84 -7.01
N ASN A 57 -24.38 -3.73 -7.63
CA ASN A 57 -24.21 -5.09 -7.16
C ASN A 57 -23.20 -5.12 -6.02
N PHE A 58 -23.47 -5.92 -4.98
CA PHE A 58 -22.59 -6.08 -3.83
C PHE A 58 -21.15 -6.43 -4.22
N LEU A 59 -20.99 -7.27 -5.26
CA LEU A 59 -19.70 -7.70 -5.78
C LEU A 59 -18.91 -6.53 -6.38
N THR A 60 -19.57 -5.68 -7.18
CA THR A 60 -18.97 -4.50 -7.82
C THR A 60 -18.52 -3.50 -6.75
N VAL A 61 -19.42 -3.13 -5.83
CA VAL A 61 -19.13 -2.18 -4.74
C VAL A 61 -17.96 -2.66 -3.86
N SER A 62 -17.89 -3.96 -3.59
CA SER A 62 -16.80 -4.54 -2.80
C SER A 62 -15.47 -4.50 -3.54
N ALA A 63 -15.47 -4.82 -4.84
CA ALA A 63 -14.28 -4.74 -5.68
C ALA A 63 -13.76 -3.29 -5.79
N ASP A 64 -14.67 -2.34 -6.00
CA ASP A 64 -14.35 -0.92 -6.10
C ASP A 64 -13.74 -0.39 -4.80
N LEU A 65 -14.30 -0.79 -3.65
CA LEU A 65 -13.76 -0.44 -2.34
C LEU A 65 -12.32 -0.94 -2.17
N ILE A 66 -12.07 -2.21 -2.49
CA ILE A 66 -10.76 -2.83 -2.31
C ILE A 66 -9.74 -2.18 -3.26
N ILE A 67 -10.06 -2.08 -4.54
CA ILE A 67 -9.17 -1.48 -5.55
C ILE A 67 -8.91 -0.02 -5.21
N GLY A 68 -9.96 0.75 -4.89
CA GLY A 68 -9.87 2.14 -4.49
C GLY A 68 -8.99 2.33 -3.26
N LEU A 69 -9.18 1.52 -2.22
CA LEU A 69 -8.36 1.58 -1.01
C LEU A 69 -6.88 1.27 -1.28
N LEU A 70 -6.58 0.25 -2.10
CA LEU A 70 -5.21 -0.10 -2.45
C LEU A 70 -4.54 1.02 -3.28
N LEU A 71 -5.23 1.55 -4.28
CA LEU A 71 -4.73 2.66 -5.09
C LEU A 71 -4.53 3.93 -4.27
N PHE A 72 -5.50 4.28 -3.43
CA PHE A 72 -5.44 5.43 -2.53
C PHE A 72 -4.24 5.34 -1.58
N THR A 73 -4.08 4.20 -0.90
CA THR A 73 -3.00 4.01 0.08
C THR A 73 -1.62 3.96 -0.58
N LEU A 74 -1.51 3.41 -1.79
CA LEU A 74 -0.29 3.42 -2.58
C LEU A 74 0.06 4.85 -3.03
N GLY A 75 -0.90 5.59 -3.56
CA GLY A 75 -0.73 6.99 -3.95
C GLY A 75 -0.31 7.85 -2.76
N SER A 76 -1.00 7.67 -1.62
CA SER A 76 -0.68 8.34 -0.35
C SER A 76 0.78 8.11 0.08
N SER A 77 1.20 6.84 0.09
CA SER A 77 2.59 6.42 0.36
C SER A 77 3.61 7.08 -0.58
N MET A 78 3.32 7.17 -1.88
CA MET A 78 4.25 7.72 -2.86
C MET A 78 4.40 9.24 -2.75
N TYR A 79 3.29 9.97 -2.66
CA TYR A 79 3.35 11.43 -2.63
C TYR A 79 3.91 11.96 -1.30
N MET A 80 3.56 11.33 -0.17
CA MET A 80 4.11 11.69 1.14
C MET A 80 5.63 11.53 1.19
N GLY A 81 6.17 10.51 0.50
CA GLY A 81 7.61 10.29 0.39
C GLY A 81 8.35 11.30 -0.49
N ALA A 82 7.66 11.98 -1.41
CA ALA A 82 8.26 12.91 -2.36
C ALA A 82 8.69 14.26 -1.76
N SER A 83 8.36 14.54 -0.49
CA SER A 83 8.76 15.76 0.24
C SER A 83 8.37 17.10 -0.41
N LEU A 84 7.41 17.12 -1.35
CA LEU A 84 6.96 18.33 -2.06
C LEU A 84 5.90 19.15 -1.28
N GLY A 85 5.50 18.67 -0.11
CA GLY A 85 4.38 19.18 0.68
C GLY A 85 3.35 18.08 0.90
N VAL A 86 2.84 17.97 2.14
CA VAL A 86 1.89 16.92 2.53
C VAL A 86 0.50 17.53 2.67
N ALA A 87 -0.55 16.75 2.36
CA ALA A 87 -1.91 17.20 2.58
C ALA A 87 -2.15 17.45 4.08
N PRO A 88 -2.91 18.49 4.47
CA PRO A 88 -3.18 18.81 5.87
C PRO A 88 -3.61 17.61 6.71
N TYR A 89 -4.58 16.85 6.20
CA TYR A 89 -5.08 15.65 6.84
C TYR A 89 -3.99 14.58 7.05
N ASP A 90 -3.12 14.40 6.07
CA ASP A 90 -2.04 13.41 6.09
C ASP A 90 -0.82 13.85 6.90
N ALA A 91 -0.74 15.14 7.25
CA ALA A 91 0.32 15.67 8.12
C ALA A 91 0.08 15.37 9.61
N ILE A 92 -1.16 15.13 10.03
CA ILE A 92 -1.54 14.91 11.44
C ILE A 92 -0.89 13.63 12.00
N ALA A 93 -1.06 12.47 11.36
CA ALA A 93 -0.48 11.21 11.84
C ALA A 93 1.06 11.24 11.96
N PRO A 94 1.84 11.80 11.01
CA PRO A 94 3.28 12.04 11.18
C PRO A 94 3.60 12.99 12.34
N ILE A 95 2.83 14.04 12.56
CA ILE A 95 3.04 14.98 13.68
C ILE A 95 2.84 14.26 15.02
N ILE A 96 1.74 13.52 15.17
CA ILE A 96 1.46 12.73 16.39
C ILE A 96 2.57 11.69 16.63
N THR A 97 3.02 11.02 15.56
CA THR A 97 4.12 10.06 15.62
C THR A 97 5.41 10.70 16.16
N ASN A 98 5.72 11.93 15.75
CA ASN A 98 6.90 12.65 16.21
C ASN A 98 6.78 13.17 17.64
N LEU A 99 5.60 13.62 18.06
CA LEU A 99 5.37 14.18 19.40
C LEU A 99 5.26 13.11 20.48
N VAL A 100 4.60 11.98 20.16
CA VAL A 100 4.25 10.93 21.13
C VAL A 100 5.12 9.68 20.96
N HIS A 101 6.05 9.67 19.99
CA HIS A 101 6.92 8.53 19.66
C HIS A 101 6.17 7.20 19.40
N LEU A 102 4.94 7.30 18.91
CA LEU A 102 4.11 6.14 18.54
C LEU A 102 4.40 5.67 17.12
N LYS A 103 4.07 4.40 16.82
CA LYS A 103 4.16 3.89 15.44
C LYS A 103 3.18 4.63 14.54
N TYR A 104 3.62 5.07 13.36
CA TYR A 104 2.79 5.76 12.36
C TYR A 104 1.44 5.09 12.11
N ARG A 105 1.44 3.75 11.97
CA ARG A 105 0.23 2.95 11.80
C ARG A 105 -0.82 3.23 12.88
N ILE A 106 -0.40 3.27 14.14
CA ILE A 106 -1.30 3.47 15.28
C ILE A 106 -1.84 4.89 15.25
N ALA A 107 -0.96 5.88 15.08
CA ALA A 107 -1.36 7.29 14.98
C ALA A 107 -2.39 7.52 13.86
N ARG A 108 -2.18 6.88 12.70
CA ARG A 108 -3.09 7.01 11.56
C ARG A 108 -4.45 6.35 11.79
N ILE A 109 -4.47 5.12 12.33
CA ILE A 109 -5.74 4.45 12.67
C ILE A 109 -6.51 5.27 13.71
N SER A 110 -5.84 5.74 14.77
CA SER A 110 -6.48 6.54 15.82
C SER A 110 -7.08 7.83 15.26
N GLN A 111 -6.35 8.53 14.38
CA GLN A 111 -6.85 9.70 13.67
C GLN A 111 -8.12 9.36 12.86
N ASP A 112 -8.05 8.35 12.00
CA ASP A 112 -9.15 7.99 11.11
C ASP A 112 -10.40 7.56 11.90
N ILE A 113 -10.23 6.86 13.02
CA ILE A 113 -11.32 6.49 13.95
C ILE A 113 -11.94 7.74 14.59
N VAL A 114 -11.14 8.68 15.07
CA VAL A 114 -11.66 9.93 15.68
C VAL A 114 -12.49 10.71 14.66
N PHE A 115 -11.99 10.87 13.43
CA PHE A 115 -12.74 11.54 12.36
C PHE A 115 -14.01 10.78 11.98
N MET A 116 -13.97 9.45 11.92
CA MET A 116 -15.14 8.62 11.68
C MET A 116 -16.22 8.80 12.76
N VAL A 117 -15.83 8.84 14.04
CA VAL A 117 -16.75 9.07 15.17
C VAL A 117 -17.35 10.47 15.10
N VAL A 118 -16.54 11.50 14.85
CA VAL A 118 -17.03 12.88 14.69
C VAL A 118 -17.99 12.96 13.51
N ALA A 119 -17.66 12.35 12.37
CA ALA A 119 -18.55 12.29 11.21
C ALA A 119 -19.87 11.61 11.54
N PHE A 120 -19.84 10.50 12.29
CA PHE A 120 -21.05 9.82 12.73
C PHE A 120 -21.94 10.70 13.62
N LEU A 121 -21.36 11.42 14.59
CA LEU A 121 -22.09 12.31 15.49
C LEU A 121 -22.74 13.51 14.77
N VAL A 122 -22.12 13.99 13.70
CA VAL A 122 -22.65 15.10 12.86
C VAL A 122 -23.70 14.59 11.86
N GLY A 123 -23.99 13.29 11.82
CA GLY A 123 -24.94 12.69 10.88
C GLY A 123 -24.36 12.47 9.47
N GLY A 124 -23.04 12.35 9.36
CA GLY A 124 -22.35 12.03 8.13
C GLY A 124 -22.59 10.60 7.66
N PRO A 125 -22.41 10.31 6.36
CA PRO A 125 -22.61 8.98 5.79
C PRO A 125 -21.46 8.04 6.21
N VAL A 126 -21.61 7.40 7.37
CA VAL A 126 -20.66 6.40 7.87
C VAL A 126 -21.21 5.00 7.60
N GLY A 127 -20.52 4.25 6.75
CA GLY A 127 -20.88 2.88 6.40
C GLY A 127 -19.78 1.87 6.69
N VAL A 128 -20.02 0.61 6.33
CA VAL A 128 -19.04 -0.48 6.48
C VAL A 128 -17.74 -0.17 5.74
N ALA A 129 -17.85 0.44 4.55
CA ALA A 129 -16.70 0.92 3.78
C ALA A 129 -15.81 1.89 4.58
N THR A 130 -16.40 2.86 5.29
CA THR A 130 -15.68 3.84 6.11
C THR A 130 -14.91 3.18 7.23
N ILE A 131 -15.51 2.18 7.88
CA ILE A 131 -14.86 1.39 8.94
C ILE A 131 -13.65 0.66 8.36
N ILE A 132 -13.81 -0.06 7.25
CA ILE A 132 -12.71 -0.78 6.59
C ILE A 132 -11.57 0.19 6.25
N VAL A 133 -11.88 1.34 5.63
CA VAL A 133 -10.89 2.35 5.27
C VAL A 133 -10.16 2.86 6.52
N ALA A 134 -10.86 3.19 7.61
CA ALA A 134 -10.24 3.73 8.82
C ALA A 134 -9.23 2.77 9.47
N PHE A 135 -9.52 1.46 9.49
CA PHE A 135 -8.61 0.48 10.08
C PHE A 135 -7.46 0.06 9.15
N PHE A 136 -7.68 -0.01 7.84
CA PHE A 136 -6.70 -0.53 6.89
C PHE A 136 -5.78 0.53 6.26
N THR A 137 -6.19 1.80 6.24
CA THR A 137 -5.40 2.89 5.62
C THR A 137 -4.00 2.99 6.22
N GLY A 138 -3.89 3.10 7.56
CA GLY A 138 -2.59 3.19 8.24
C GLY A 138 -1.65 2.00 7.98
N PRO A 139 -2.11 0.74 8.17
CA PRO A 139 -1.31 -0.45 7.88
C PRO A 139 -0.86 -0.56 6.42
N LEU A 140 -1.76 -0.27 5.47
CA LEU A 140 -1.46 -0.36 4.03
C LEU A 140 -0.45 0.71 3.60
N ILE A 141 -0.61 1.97 4.03
CA ILE A 141 0.38 3.01 3.76
C ILE A 141 1.75 2.61 4.31
N THR A 142 1.80 2.07 5.52
CA THR A 142 3.06 1.58 6.11
C THR A 142 3.68 0.45 5.28
N TYR A 143 2.84 -0.46 4.76
CA TYR A 143 3.28 -1.56 3.90
C TYR A 143 3.86 -1.03 2.58
N TRP A 144 3.17 -0.12 1.92
CA TRP A 144 3.62 0.50 0.67
C TRP A 144 4.88 1.33 0.85
N ASN A 145 5.01 2.04 1.97
CA ASN A 145 6.22 2.79 2.28
C ASN A 145 7.44 1.86 2.31
N LYS A 146 7.35 0.73 3.02
CA LYS A 146 8.45 -0.23 3.16
C LYS A 146 8.80 -0.96 1.86
N HIS A 147 7.81 -1.36 1.06
CA HIS A 147 8.02 -2.24 -0.10
C HIS A 147 8.14 -1.50 -1.44
N VAL A 148 7.57 -0.30 -1.54
CA VAL A 148 7.44 0.42 -2.81
C VAL A 148 8.07 1.80 -2.69
N SER A 149 7.55 2.70 -1.84
CA SER A 149 7.99 4.10 -1.84
C SER A 149 9.44 4.27 -1.41
N GLU A 150 9.89 3.66 -0.30
CA GLU A 150 11.28 3.79 0.16
C GLU A 150 12.31 3.21 -0.83
N PRO A 151 12.13 1.98 -1.37
CA PRO A 151 13.03 1.47 -2.41
C PRO A 151 13.08 2.34 -3.66
N LEU A 152 11.93 2.87 -4.10
CA LEU A 152 11.86 3.76 -5.25
C LEU A 152 12.61 5.07 -4.98
N LEU A 153 12.38 5.71 -3.83
CA LEU A 153 13.04 6.95 -3.45
C LEU A 153 14.55 6.78 -3.33
N LYS A 154 15.03 5.66 -2.75
CA LYS A 154 16.48 5.35 -2.70
C LYS A 154 17.08 5.25 -4.10
N ARG A 155 16.37 4.63 -5.05
CA ARG A 155 16.81 4.54 -6.45
C ARG A 155 16.80 5.90 -7.15
N ILE A 156 15.77 6.71 -6.94
CA ILE A 156 15.67 8.07 -7.51
C ILE A 156 16.76 8.98 -6.95
N ASN A 157 16.99 8.98 -5.64
CA ASN A 157 18.07 9.76 -5.03
C ASN A 157 19.45 9.31 -5.50
N SER A 158 19.66 8.00 -5.66
CA SER A 158 20.91 7.49 -6.26
C SER A 158 21.14 7.96 -7.69
N PHE A 159 20.06 8.20 -8.45
CA PHE A 159 20.12 8.77 -9.78
C PHE A 159 20.44 10.28 -9.75
N SER A 160 19.84 11.02 -8.82
CA SER A 160 20.08 12.46 -8.65
C SER A 160 21.53 12.79 -8.29
N LEU A 161 22.26 11.87 -7.63
CA LEU A 161 23.67 12.03 -7.29
C LEU A 161 24.62 11.91 -8.50
N LYS A 162 24.20 11.29 -9.60
CA LYS A 162 24.95 11.23 -10.88
C LYS A 162 23.98 11.28 -12.08
N PRO A 163 23.42 12.46 -12.40
CA PRO A 163 22.48 12.59 -13.49
C PRO A 163 23.24 12.39 -14.81
N THR A 164 23.00 11.27 -15.48
CA THR A 164 23.53 10.99 -16.82
C THR A 164 22.42 10.36 -17.64
N LEU A 165 22.18 10.85 -18.86
CA LEU A 165 21.13 10.36 -19.79
C LEU A 165 21.16 8.82 -19.98
N ARG A 166 22.35 8.24 -19.94
CA ARG A 166 22.57 6.79 -20.01
C ARG A 166 22.00 6.02 -18.81
N ASN A 167 21.99 6.62 -17.60
CA ASN A 167 21.48 6.00 -16.38
C ASN A 167 19.94 6.10 -16.27
N ALA A 168 19.34 7.15 -16.85
CA ALA A 168 17.88 7.28 -16.95
C ALA A 168 17.32 6.22 -17.90
N GLY A 169 17.94 6.07 -19.07
CA GLY A 169 17.58 5.06 -20.06
C GLY A 169 17.74 3.63 -19.54
N THR A 170 18.82 3.32 -18.81
CA THR A 170 19.01 1.98 -18.24
C THR A 170 18.03 1.65 -17.11
N GLN A 171 17.59 2.63 -16.32
CA GLN A 171 16.58 2.44 -15.28
C GLN A 171 15.18 2.26 -15.86
N ILE A 172 14.75 3.10 -16.80
CA ILE A 172 13.47 2.93 -17.51
C ILE A 172 13.46 1.58 -18.23
N ALA A 173 14.57 1.24 -18.92
CA ALA A 173 14.73 -0.07 -19.53
C ALA A 173 14.77 -1.22 -18.49
N SER A 174 15.17 -0.98 -17.23
CA SER A 174 15.15 -2.01 -16.18
C SER A 174 13.74 -2.28 -15.66
N PHE A 175 12.90 -1.25 -15.52
CA PHE A 175 11.47 -1.39 -15.23
C PHE A 175 10.76 -2.12 -16.38
N GLY A 176 10.99 -1.69 -17.62
CA GLY A 176 10.44 -2.34 -18.81
C GLY A 176 10.89 -3.79 -18.96
N ARG A 177 12.18 -4.09 -18.75
CA ARG A 177 12.70 -5.47 -18.81
C ARG A 177 12.16 -6.36 -17.70
N GLY A 178 11.93 -5.82 -16.50
CA GLY A 178 11.33 -6.56 -15.39
C GLY A 178 9.88 -6.96 -15.68
N GLY A 179 9.05 -5.98 -16.10
CA GLY A 179 7.67 -6.21 -16.51
C GLY A 179 7.56 -7.16 -17.71
N TYR A 180 8.36 -6.92 -18.76
CA TYR A 180 8.42 -7.79 -19.95
C TYR A 180 8.76 -9.23 -19.60
N ARG A 181 9.78 -9.47 -18.75
CA ARG A 181 10.13 -10.84 -18.33
C ARG A 181 9.03 -11.50 -17.52
N ALA A 182 8.36 -10.78 -16.63
CA ALA A 182 7.28 -11.33 -15.82
C ALA A 182 6.10 -11.75 -16.71
N VAL A 183 5.69 -10.89 -17.65
CA VAL A 183 4.60 -11.16 -18.59
C VAL A 183 4.96 -12.32 -19.52
N VAL A 184 6.16 -12.32 -20.11
CA VAL A 184 6.61 -13.41 -21.00
C VAL A 184 6.73 -14.73 -20.26
N LYS A 185 7.20 -14.72 -19.00
CA LYS A 185 7.29 -15.94 -18.20
C LYS A 185 5.91 -16.48 -17.84
N ALA A 186 4.96 -15.61 -17.49
CA ALA A 186 3.57 -16.00 -17.24
C ALA A 186 2.91 -16.55 -18.52
N TYR A 187 3.08 -15.86 -19.65
CA TYR A 187 2.54 -16.31 -20.94
C TYR A 187 3.09 -17.68 -21.35
N LYS A 188 4.42 -17.88 -21.30
CA LYS A 188 5.06 -19.17 -21.61
C LYS A 188 4.61 -20.29 -20.65
N LEU A 189 4.39 -19.98 -19.38
CA LEU A 189 3.88 -20.94 -18.40
C LEU A 189 2.44 -21.35 -18.73
N THR A 190 1.57 -20.39 -19.09
CA THR A 190 0.19 -20.66 -19.52
C THR A 190 0.15 -21.45 -20.83
N GLU A 191 1.01 -21.11 -21.79
CA GLU A 191 1.16 -21.82 -23.06
C GLU A 191 1.61 -23.26 -22.86
N GLN A 192 2.61 -23.51 -22.00
CA GLN A 192 3.01 -24.88 -21.67
C GLN A 192 1.88 -25.67 -21.02
N ILE A 193 1.13 -25.08 -20.10
CA ILE A 193 -0.05 -25.72 -19.50
C ILE A 193 -1.10 -26.05 -20.56
N GLN A 194 -1.35 -25.17 -21.53
CA GLN A 194 -2.34 -25.39 -22.59
C GLN A 194 -1.90 -26.44 -23.61
N ILE A 195 -0.65 -26.42 -24.06
CA ILE A 195 -0.09 -27.40 -25.00
C ILE A 195 -0.07 -28.79 -24.37
N HIS A 196 0.31 -28.90 -23.09
CA HIS A 196 0.24 -30.17 -22.38
C HIS A 196 -1.21 -30.62 -22.14
N LYS A 197 -2.12 -29.73 -21.72
CA LYS A 197 -3.55 -30.06 -21.52
C LYS A 197 -4.25 -30.60 -22.78
N ALA A 198 -3.91 -30.11 -23.96
CA ALA A 198 -4.52 -30.56 -25.22
C ALA A 198 -4.08 -31.97 -25.66
N ALA A 199 -3.02 -32.52 -25.05
CA ALA A 199 -2.44 -33.81 -25.42
C ALA A 199 -2.77 -34.96 -24.44
N TYR A 200 -3.48 -34.68 -23.34
CA TYR A 200 -3.81 -35.71 -22.34
C TYR A 200 -5.18 -36.31 -22.56
N THR A 201 -5.25 -37.65 -22.45
CA THR A 201 -6.52 -38.36 -22.28
C THR A 201 -7.04 -38.13 -20.85
N ASP A 202 -8.35 -38.20 -20.60
CA ASP A 202 -8.95 -37.94 -19.27
C ASP A 202 -8.30 -38.74 -18.12
N SER A 203 -7.82 -39.95 -18.37
CA SER A 203 -7.09 -40.76 -17.40
C SER A 203 -5.73 -40.18 -17.02
N GLN A 204 -4.97 -39.68 -18.00
CA GLN A 204 -3.65 -39.07 -17.80
C GLN A 204 -3.75 -37.71 -17.09
N LEU A 205 -4.85 -36.97 -17.34
CA LEU A 205 -5.12 -35.71 -16.65
C LEU A 205 -5.32 -35.93 -15.15
N VAL A 206 -6.07 -36.98 -14.76
CA VAL A 206 -6.30 -37.33 -13.35
C VAL A 206 -5.03 -37.79 -12.67
N GLU A 207 -4.19 -38.57 -13.35
CA GLU A 207 -2.89 -39.01 -12.85
C GLU A 207 -1.95 -37.83 -12.60
N GLN A 208 -1.81 -36.91 -13.56
CA GLN A 208 -0.98 -35.71 -13.42
C GLN A 208 -1.48 -34.77 -12.32
N LEU A 209 -2.80 -34.71 -12.11
CA LEU A 209 -3.41 -33.91 -11.06
C LEU A 209 -3.12 -34.49 -9.67
N ASN A 210 -3.10 -35.82 -9.54
CA ASN A 210 -2.70 -36.50 -8.30
C ASN A 210 -1.21 -36.30 -8.02
N GLU A 211 -0.34 -36.43 -9.02
CA GLU A 211 1.10 -36.15 -8.86
C GLU A 211 1.36 -34.70 -8.46
N SER A 212 0.72 -33.74 -9.14
CA SER A 212 0.85 -32.31 -8.81
C SER A 212 0.35 -32.01 -7.39
N ARG A 213 -0.70 -32.70 -6.94
CA ARG A 213 -1.21 -32.57 -5.57
C ARG A 213 -0.22 -33.11 -4.54
N GLU A 214 0.45 -34.23 -4.81
CA GLU A 214 1.50 -34.76 -3.94
C GLU A 214 2.71 -33.82 -3.90
N GLN A 215 3.15 -33.28 -5.04
CA GLN A 215 4.22 -32.28 -5.09
C GLN A 215 3.89 -31.02 -4.28
N LEU A 216 2.63 -30.56 -4.31
CA LEU A 216 2.18 -29.43 -3.50
C LEU A 216 2.21 -29.74 -1.99
N LYS A 217 1.85 -30.96 -1.59
CA LYS A 217 1.97 -31.40 -0.18
C LYS A 217 3.43 -31.43 0.26
N GLU A 218 4.32 -32.02 -0.55
CA GLU A 218 5.75 -32.07 -0.25
C GLU A 218 6.36 -30.67 -0.14
N ALA A 219 6.03 -29.77 -1.08
CA ALA A 219 6.49 -28.38 -1.05
C ALA A 219 5.98 -27.64 0.20
N SER A 220 4.73 -27.87 0.60
CA SER A 220 4.18 -27.33 1.85
C SER A 220 4.95 -27.85 3.07
N GLN A 221 5.29 -29.13 3.08
CA GLN A 221 6.06 -29.74 4.17
C GLN A 221 7.49 -29.16 4.27
N ILE A 222 8.15 -28.95 3.12
CA ILE A 222 9.46 -28.30 3.06
C ILE A 222 9.38 -26.87 3.59
N TYR A 223 8.35 -26.12 3.19
CA TYR A 223 8.12 -24.77 3.67
C TYR A 223 7.94 -24.72 5.20
N GLU A 224 7.11 -25.59 5.77
CA GLU A 224 6.92 -25.70 7.22
C GLU A 224 8.23 -26.04 7.95
N ASN A 225 9.01 -26.97 7.41
CA ASN A 225 10.30 -27.35 8.00
C ASN A 225 11.30 -26.19 7.97
N ALA A 226 11.38 -25.46 6.85
CA ALA A 226 12.21 -24.26 6.74
C ALA A 226 11.76 -23.16 7.73
N GLN A 227 10.46 -23.01 7.93
CA GLN A 227 9.90 -22.07 8.90
C GLN A 227 10.28 -22.46 10.35
N ARG A 228 10.19 -23.74 10.71
CA ARG A 228 10.66 -24.23 12.02
C ARG A 228 12.15 -24.00 12.22
N GLN A 229 12.98 -24.29 11.21
CA GLN A 229 14.42 -24.02 11.28
C GLN A 229 14.72 -22.54 11.57
N TYR A 230 14.01 -21.63 10.88
CA TYR A 230 14.15 -20.20 11.12
C TYR A 230 13.79 -19.81 12.57
N GLN A 231 12.73 -20.39 13.14
CA GLN A 231 12.33 -20.13 14.52
C GLN A 231 13.39 -20.59 15.53
N ILE A 232 13.90 -21.83 15.37
CA ILE A 232 14.97 -22.39 16.23
C ILE A 232 16.21 -21.49 16.19
N LEU A 233 16.67 -21.07 15.01
CA LEU A 233 17.82 -20.19 14.86
C LEU A 233 17.60 -18.83 15.55
N THR A 234 16.38 -18.31 15.49
CA THR A 234 16.02 -17.04 16.11
C THR A 234 15.99 -17.14 17.64
N GLU A 235 15.49 -18.25 18.19
CA GLU A 235 15.47 -18.51 19.63
C GLU A 235 16.88 -18.70 20.20
N GLU A 236 17.72 -19.48 19.53
CA GLU A 236 19.10 -19.71 19.93
C GLU A 236 19.92 -18.41 19.89
N ALA A 237 19.71 -17.56 18.88
CA ALA A 237 20.34 -16.24 18.80
C ALA A 237 19.96 -15.35 20.00
N LYS A 238 18.68 -15.32 20.38
CA LYS A 238 18.21 -14.57 21.57
C LYS A 238 18.78 -15.12 22.87
N LYS A 239 18.87 -16.45 22.99
CA LYS A 239 19.42 -17.11 24.18
C LYS A 239 20.90 -16.74 24.37
N ARG A 240 21.69 -16.76 23.30
CA ARG A 240 23.11 -16.37 23.32
C ARG A 240 23.31 -14.88 23.62
N GLU A 241 22.45 -14.02 23.09
CA GLU A 241 22.48 -12.58 23.39
C GLU A 241 22.21 -12.32 24.89
N ASN A 242 21.24 -13.03 25.48
CA ASN A 242 20.95 -12.92 26.91
C ASN A 242 22.08 -13.47 27.78
N SER A 243 22.66 -14.64 27.45
CA SER A 243 23.82 -15.19 28.16
C SER A 243 25.06 -14.27 28.09
N SER A 244 25.26 -13.57 26.97
CA SER A 244 26.34 -12.60 26.83
C SER A 244 26.12 -11.34 27.67
N LYS A 245 24.87 -10.91 27.89
CA LYS A 245 24.56 -9.75 28.75
C LYS A 245 24.73 -10.08 30.23
N THR A 246 24.39 -11.29 30.66
CA THR A 246 24.58 -11.74 32.06
C THR A 246 26.06 -11.86 32.42
N SER A 247 26.91 -12.38 31.52
CA SER A 247 28.37 -12.49 31.74
C SER A 247 29.11 -11.15 31.83
N VAL A 248 28.52 -10.05 31.33
CA VAL A 248 29.11 -8.70 31.40
C VAL A 248 28.62 -7.94 32.65
N ALA A 249 27.50 -8.35 33.25
CA ALA A 249 26.99 -7.77 34.49
C ALA A 249 27.65 -8.35 35.77
N GLU A 250 28.32 -9.51 35.67
CA GLU A 250 29.04 -10.17 36.78
C GLU A 250 30.54 -9.86 36.81
N LYS A 251 31.04 -8.96 35.95
CA LYS A 251 32.42 -8.44 35.98
C LYS A 251 32.42 -6.96 36.34
#